data_AF-A0A024HVC2-F1
#
_entry.id   AF-A0A024HVC2-F1
#
_cell.length_a   1.000
_cell.length_b   1.000
_cell.length_c   1.000
_cell.angle_alpha   90.00
_cell.angle_beta   90.00
_cell.angle_gamma   90.00
#
_symmetry.space_group_name_H-M   'P 1'
#
loop_
_entity.id
_entity.type
_entity.pdbx_description
1 polymer ?
#
loop_
_entity_poly.entity_id
_entity_poly.type
_entity_poly.pdbx_seq_one_letter_code
_entity_poly.pdbx_strand_id
1 'polypeptide(L)'
;MGIENGNSSVQQDVPATDNDVRHEVIVTGCVTKYGRGIHFCNDELLSGANHNLWFPLSSEEDWFSGIERVLMMNGLAENVVKLSPLNDGKDYHDWKVTYNRRNV
;
A
#
# COMPACT_ATOMS: atom_id res chain seq x y z
N MET A 1 -49.47 18.33 31.84
CA MET A 1 -48.14 18.95 31.99
C MET A 1 -47.20 17.81 32.33
N GLY A 2 -46.49 17.20 31.37
CA GLY A 2 -45.26 17.69 30.74
C GLY A 2 -44.08 17.35 31.67
N ILE A 3 -42.94 16.76 31.30
CA ILE A 3 -42.33 16.44 30.01
C ILE A 3 -41.45 15.18 30.22
N GLU A 4 -41.44 14.36 29.19
CA GLU A 4 -40.55 13.24 28.89
C GLU A 4 -39.10 13.71 28.67
N ASN A 5 -38.17 13.28 29.52
CA ASN A 5 -36.74 13.51 29.32
C ASN A 5 -36.10 12.25 28.77
N GLY A 6 -36.10 12.15 27.45
CA GLY A 6 -35.27 11.22 26.72
C GLY A 6 -33.81 11.68 26.62
N ASN A 7 -33.00 10.69 26.28
CA ASN A 7 -31.92 10.72 25.31
C ASN A 7 -30.47 10.90 25.76
N SER A 8 -29.72 9.86 25.36
CA SER A 8 -28.41 9.92 24.74
C SER A 8 -27.22 10.24 25.63
N SER A 9 -26.65 9.19 26.20
CA SER A 9 -25.20 9.06 26.31
C SER A 9 -24.62 9.08 24.90
N VAL A 10 -24.31 10.30 24.43
CA VAL A 10 -23.56 10.56 23.20
C VAL A 10 -22.22 9.85 23.33
N GLN A 11 -22.04 8.83 22.49
CA GLN A 11 -20.73 8.24 22.24
C GLN A 11 -19.86 9.38 21.72
N GLN A 12 -18.85 9.77 22.51
CA GLN A 12 -17.91 10.80 22.11
C GLN A 12 -17.27 10.36 20.79
N ASP A 13 -17.60 11.05 19.70
CA ASP A 13 -16.86 11.00 18.46
C ASP A 13 -15.43 11.42 18.79
N VAL A 14 -14.58 10.42 18.99
CA VAL A 14 -13.13 10.60 18.94
C VAL A 14 -12.84 11.19 17.56
N PRO A 15 -12.19 12.37 17.48
CA PRO A 15 -11.90 12.97 16.20
C PRO A 15 -11.02 11.98 15.44
N ALA A 16 -11.46 11.57 14.24
CA ALA A 16 -10.62 10.85 13.30
C ALA A 16 -9.35 11.68 13.17
N THR A 17 -8.22 11.14 13.63
CA THR A 17 -6.94 11.81 13.51
C THR A 17 -6.61 11.89 12.03
N ASP A 18 -6.94 13.04 11.44
CA ASP A 18 -6.65 13.45 10.08
C ASP A 18 -5.15 13.73 9.93
N ASN A 19 -4.35 12.67 10.11
CA ASN A 19 -2.95 12.60 9.73
C ASN A 19 -2.74 11.30 8.94
N ASP A 20 -3.67 11.00 8.03
CA ASP A 20 -3.53 9.92 7.05
C ASP A 20 -2.52 10.38 6.00
N VAL A 21 -1.23 10.37 6.37
CA VAL A 21 -0.15 10.75 5.46
C VAL A 21 -0.10 9.68 4.38
N ARG A 22 -0.78 9.95 3.28
CA ARG A 22 -0.71 9.11 2.10
C ARG A 22 0.67 9.24 1.48
N HIS A 23 1.32 8.11 1.30
CA HIS A 23 2.62 8.01 0.64
C HIS A 23 2.46 7.40 -0.74
N GLU A 24 3.37 7.76 -1.63
CA GLU A 24 3.43 7.23 -3.00
C GLU A 24 4.79 6.59 -3.26
N VAL A 25 4.78 5.44 -3.94
CA VAL A 25 5.99 4.76 -4.41
C VAL A 25 5.77 4.21 -5.81
N ILE A 26 6.83 4.19 -6.63
CA ILE A 26 6.79 3.56 -7.95
C ILE A 26 7.19 2.10 -7.81
N VAL A 27 6.39 1.21 -8.38
CA VAL A 27 6.64 -0.23 -8.38
C VAL A 27 6.56 -0.77 -9.79
N THR A 28 7.59 -1.51 -10.20
CA THR A 28 7.60 -2.29 -11.44
C THR A 28 7.27 -3.74 -11.11
N GLY A 29 6.23 -4.29 -11.73
CA GLY A 29 5.96 -5.73 -11.75
C GLY A 29 6.43 -6.34 -13.06
N CYS A 30 7.07 -7.51 -13.00
CA CYS A 30 7.57 -8.21 -14.18
C CYS A 30 7.30 -9.71 -14.11
N VAL A 31 7.05 -10.32 -15.27
CA VAL A 31 6.99 -11.78 -15.42
C VAL A 31 8.19 -12.21 -16.25
N THR A 32 9.03 -13.06 -15.68
CA THR A 32 10.24 -13.58 -16.33
C THR A 32 10.20 -15.09 -16.41
N LYS A 33 11.17 -15.69 -17.11
CA LYS A 33 11.38 -17.16 -17.08
C LYS A 33 11.68 -17.73 -15.69
N TYR A 34 12.04 -16.89 -14.72
CA TYR A 34 12.32 -17.28 -13.34
C TYR A 34 11.14 -17.08 -12.40
N GLY A 35 10.01 -16.61 -12.93
CA GLY A 35 8.80 -16.31 -12.16
C GLY A 35 8.44 -14.83 -12.19
N ARG A 36 7.48 -14.51 -11.33
CA ARG A 36 6.87 -13.19 -11.22
C ARG A 36 7.45 -12.44 -10.02
N GLY A 37 7.68 -11.14 -10.14
CA GLY A 37 8.21 -10.35 -9.04
C GLY A 37 7.96 -8.85 -9.20
N ILE A 38 8.21 -8.13 -8.11
CA ILE A 38 8.09 -6.67 -8.03
C ILE A 38 9.40 -6.02 -7.58
N HIS A 39 9.63 -4.81 -8.07
CA HIS A 39 10.76 -3.96 -7.69
C HIS A 39 10.22 -2.57 -7.30
N PHE A 40 10.66 -2.04 -6.16
CA PHE A 40 10.31 -0.69 -5.69
C PHE A 40 11.39 0.29 -6.17
N CYS A 41 11.03 1.16 -7.11
CA CYS A 41 12.01 1.93 -7.90
C CYS A 41 12.61 3.14 -7.17
N ASN A 42 11.91 3.67 -6.17
CA ASN A 42 12.29 4.90 -5.48
C ASN A 42 12.03 4.82 -3.97
N ASP A 43 12.37 3.68 -3.37
CA ASP A 43 12.28 3.46 -1.92
C ASP A 43 13.66 3.05 -1.36
N GLU A 44 14.17 3.78 -0.37
CA GLU A 44 15.53 3.58 0.16
C GLU A 44 15.73 2.19 0.79
N LEU A 45 14.67 1.63 1.40
CA LEU A 45 14.72 0.33 2.06
C LEU A 45 14.52 -0.80 1.04
N LEU A 46 13.45 -0.70 0.24
CA LEU A 46 12.98 -1.79 -0.63
C LEU A 46 13.70 -1.86 -1.97
N SER A 47 14.36 -0.78 -2.43
CA SER A 47 15.18 -0.84 -3.65
C SER A 47 16.53 -1.52 -3.40
N GLY A 48 16.98 -1.60 -2.15
CA GLY A 48 18.27 -2.16 -1.75
C GLY A 48 19.47 -1.27 -2.11
N ALA A 49 20.67 -1.63 -1.63
CA ALA A 49 21.87 -0.78 -1.74
C ALA A 49 22.33 -0.48 -3.18
N ASN A 50 21.89 -1.26 -4.16
CA ASN A 50 22.17 -1.06 -5.59
C ASN A 50 20.93 -0.69 -6.41
N HIS A 51 19.81 -0.34 -5.75
CA HIS A 51 18.54 0.02 -6.38
C HIS A 51 17.99 -1.05 -7.35
N ASN A 52 18.23 -2.34 -7.09
CA ASN A 52 17.79 -3.43 -7.96
C ASN A 52 17.36 -4.69 -7.18
N LEU A 53 16.74 -4.51 -6.01
CA LEU A 53 16.15 -5.61 -5.26
C LEU A 53 14.79 -6.00 -5.84
N TRP A 54 14.57 -7.31 -6.00
CA TRP A 54 13.32 -7.89 -6.49
C TRP A 54 12.69 -8.79 -5.43
N PHE A 55 11.38 -8.62 -5.23
CA PHE A 55 10.58 -9.47 -4.36
C PHE A 55 9.80 -10.47 -5.22
N PRO A 56 10.02 -11.79 -5.06
CA PRO A 56 9.24 -12.78 -5.78
C PRO A 56 7.79 -12.79 -5.28
N LEU A 57 6.84 -12.87 -6.22
CA LEU A 57 5.42 -13.04 -5.91
C LEU A 57 4.96 -14.43 -6.37
N SER A 58 3.97 -14.98 -5.66
CA SER A 58 3.29 -16.18 -6.12
C SER A 58 2.58 -15.93 -7.45
N SER A 59 2.45 -16.97 -8.28
CA SER A 59 1.61 -16.93 -9.48
C SER A 59 0.11 -16.81 -9.17
N GLU A 60 -0.29 -17.21 -7.95
CA GLU A 60 -1.69 -17.17 -7.51
C GLU A 60 -2.07 -15.83 -6.84
N GLU A 61 -1.08 -14.99 -6.53
CA GLU A 61 -1.28 -13.70 -5.87
C GLU A 61 -1.36 -12.57 -6.90
N ASP A 62 -2.38 -11.72 -6.83
CA ASP A 62 -2.46 -10.54 -7.71
C ASP A 62 -1.42 -9.46 -7.35
N TRP A 63 -1.27 -8.45 -8.20
CA TRP A 63 -0.24 -7.41 -8.01
C TRP A 63 -0.52 -6.55 -6.78
N PHE A 64 -1.78 -6.26 -6.50
CA PHE A 64 -2.18 -5.41 -5.39
C PHE A 64 -1.83 -6.08 -4.06
N SER A 65 -2.29 -7.33 -3.86
CA SER A 65 -2.03 -8.08 -2.62
C SER A 65 -0.54 -8.33 -2.40
N GLY A 66 0.22 -8.65 -3.45
CA GLY A 66 1.66 -8.85 -3.33
C GLY A 66 2.42 -7.58 -2.93
N ILE A 67 2.08 -6.44 -3.53
CA ILE A 67 2.69 -5.14 -3.19
C ILE A 67 2.32 -4.74 -1.76
N GLU A 68 1.05 -4.85 -1.38
CA GLU A 68 0.56 -4.54 -0.03
C GLU A 68 1.27 -5.37 1.03
N ARG A 69 1.36 -6.69 0.81
CA ARG A 69 2.05 -7.60 1.72
C ARG A 69 3.50 -7.20 1.94
N VAL A 70 4.26 -6.87 0.89
CA VAL A 70 5.66 -6.45 1.03
C VAL A 70 5.77 -5.13 1.82
N LEU A 71 4.94 -4.13 1.51
CA LEU A 71 4.94 -2.86 2.24
C LEU A 71 4.61 -3.03 3.73
N MET A 72 3.60 -3.84 4.05
CA MET A 72 3.17 -4.10 5.43
C MET A 72 4.21 -4.92 6.22
N MET A 73 4.80 -5.95 5.60
CA MET A 73 5.84 -6.78 6.23
C MET A 73 7.11 -5.99 6.58
N ASN A 74 7.41 -4.94 5.81
CA ASN A 74 8.56 -4.06 6.05
C ASN A 74 8.20 -2.84 6.92
N GLY A 75 7.00 -2.79 7.49
CA GLY A 75 6.57 -1.73 8.40
C GLY A 75 6.36 -0.37 7.75
N LEU A 76 6.23 -0.31 6.42
CA LEU A 76 6.06 0.95 5.68
C LEU A 76 4.60 1.38 5.59
N ALA A 77 3.69 0.41 5.43
CA ALA A 77 2.27 0.67 5.22
C ALA A 77 1.38 -0.02 6.25
N GLU A 78 0.24 0.59 6.54
CA GLU A 78 -0.91 -0.10 7.14
C GLU A 78 -1.70 -0.87 6.08
N ASN A 79 -1.90 -0.26 4.92
CA ASN A 79 -2.55 -0.87 3.76
C ASN A 79 -2.23 -0.06 2.49
N VAL A 80 -2.39 -0.70 1.33
CA VAL A 80 -2.38 -0.03 0.02
C VAL A 80 -3.78 0.51 -0.25
N VAL A 81 -3.83 1.70 -0.86
CA VAL A 81 -5.09 2.37 -1.23
C VAL A 81 -5.36 2.17 -2.71
N LYS A 82 -4.33 2.30 -3.54
CA LYS A 82 -4.50 2.30 -5.00
C LYS A 82 -3.21 1.95 -5.75
N LEU A 83 -3.35 1.18 -6.81
CA LEU A 83 -2.37 1.06 -7.89
C LEU A 83 -2.87 1.89 -9.07
N SER A 84 -2.11 2.93 -9.45
CA SER A 84 -2.40 3.73 -10.65
C SER A 84 -1.39 3.34 -11.74
N PRO A 85 -1.81 2.76 -12.87
CA PRO A 85 -0.90 2.43 -13.97
C PRO A 85 -0.13 3.66 -14.45
N LEU A 86 1.16 3.50 -14.70
CA LEU A 86 2.03 4.52 -15.30
C LEU A 86 2.46 4.10 -16.71
N ASN A 87 2.88 2.84 -16.86
CA ASN A 87 3.34 2.31 -18.12
C ASN A 87 3.10 0.80 -18.17
N ASP A 88 2.64 0.30 -19.30
CA ASP A 88 2.39 -1.13 -19.53
C ASP A 88 3.23 -1.56 -20.73
N GLY A 89 4.35 -2.21 -20.43
CA GLY A 89 5.19 -2.86 -21.43
C GLY A 89 4.68 -4.27 -21.76
N LYS A 90 5.38 -4.94 -22.68
CA LYS A 90 5.02 -6.31 -23.07
C LYS A 90 5.09 -7.30 -21.90
N ASP A 91 6.14 -7.17 -21.06
CA ASP A 91 6.46 -8.13 -20.00
C ASP A 91 6.60 -7.46 -18.61
N TYR A 92 6.37 -6.15 -18.53
CA TYR A 92 6.45 -5.37 -17.29
C TYR A 92 5.31 -4.35 -17.19
N HIS A 93 4.97 -3.98 -15.96
CA HIS A 93 3.94 -3.01 -15.65
C HIS A 93 4.45 -2.11 -14.53
N ASP A 94 4.36 -0.80 -14.72
CA ASP A 94 4.74 0.19 -13.73
C ASP A 94 3.50 0.81 -13.10
N TRP A 95 3.47 0.88 -11.78
CA TRP A 95 2.40 1.54 -11.03
C TRP A 95 2.96 2.62 -10.13
N LYS A 96 2.18 3.69 -9.99
CA LYS A 96 2.22 4.54 -8.82
C LYS A 96 1.32 3.92 -7.75
N VAL A 97 1.93 3.46 -6.67
CA VAL A 97 1.25 2.83 -5.54
C VAL A 97 1.05 3.89 -4.47
N THR A 98 -0.22 4.16 -4.13
CA THR A 98 -0.59 5.01 -3.00
C THR A 98 -0.94 4.13 -1.81
N TYR A 99 -0.36 4.39 -0.64
CA TYR A 99 -0.60 3.63 0.58
C TYR A 99 -0.70 4.53 1.81
N ASN A 100 -1.37 4.03 2.85
CA ASN A 100 -1.44 4.70 4.15
C ASN A 100 -0.20 4.31 4.95
N ARG A 101 0.60 5.30 5.35
CA ARG A 101 1.86 5.04 6.05
C ARG A 101 1.61 4.52 7.47
N ARG A 102 2.40 3.52 7.86
CA ARG A 102 2.47 3.11 9.27
C ARG A 102 3.29 4.15 10.05
N ASN A 103 2.66 4.76 11.05
CA ASN A 103 3.36 5.59 12.02
C ASN A 103 3.97 4.67 13.08
N VAL A 104 5.30 4.58 13.09
CA VAL A 104 6.08 3.89 14.13
C VAL A 104 6.48 4.82 15.25
#